data_AF-D2C3Q1-F1
#
_entry.id   AF-D2C3Q1-F1
#
_cell.length_a   1.000
_cell.length_b   1.000
_cell.length_c   1.000
_cell.angle_alpha   90.00
_cell.angle_beta   90.00
_cell.angle_gamma   90.00
#
_symmetry.space_group_name_H-M   'P 1'
#
loop_
_entity.id
_entity.type
_entity.pdbx_description
1 polymer ?
#
loop_
_entity_poly.entity_id
_entity_poly.type
_entity_poly.pdbx_seq_one_letter_code
_entity_poly.pdbx_strand_id
1 'polypeptide(L)'
;MFVYGVSSNIKNLRDASIEFVSDLFYRIFKEMYESIPKYDLVPETTAEKWFKEMLLQEYSKHAAEQSPLADMVMKSLGGKKISSLPQRE
;
A
#
# COMPACT_ATOMS: atom_id res chain seq x y z
N MET A 1 14.80 1.44 -13.36
CA MET A 1 14.29 2.77 -12.98
C MET A 1 13.31 2.55 -11.84
N PHE A 2 13.76 2.71 -10.59
CA PHE A 2 12.89 2.61 -9.43
C PHE A 2 12.20 3.97 -9.26
N VAL A 3 10.93 4.08 -9.63
CA VAL A 3 10.12 5.22 -9.21
C VAL A 3 9.65 4.90 -7.81
N TYR A 4 10.56 5.01 -6.83
CA TYR A 4 10.18 5.18 -5.44
C TYR A 4 9.59 6.58 -5.33
N GLY A 5 8.31 6.70 -5.66
CA GLY A 5 7.50 7.81 -5.19
C GLY A 5 7.22 7.60 -3.71
N VAL A 6 8.24 7.70 -2.86
CA VAL A 6 8.02 7.98 -1.43
C VAL A 6 7.25 9.28 -1.44
N SER A 7 5.96 9.21 -1.12
CA SER A 7 5.13 10.39 -1.03
C SER A 7 5.77 11.26 0.06
N SER A 8 6.32 12.41 -0.32
CA SER A 8 6.98 13.36 0.59
C SER A 8 6.01 14.02 1.59
N ASN A 9 4.86 13.40 1.84
CA ASN A 9 3.80 13.82 2.74
C ASN A 9 3.52 12.78 3.84
N ILE A 10 4.54 12.05 4.35
CA ILE A 10 4.40 11.38 5.64
C ILE A 10 4.33 12.48 6.72
N LYS A 11 3.12 12.94 7.03
CA LYS A 11 2.91 14.01 8.01
C LYS A 11 2.71 13.47 9.42
N ASN A 12 2.37 12.20 9.53
CA ASN A 12 2.07 11.54 10.80
C ASN A 12 2.33 10.02 10.73
N LEU A 13 2.31 9.36 11.90
CA LEU A 13 2.53 7.92 12.03
C LEU A 13 1.49 7.08 11.28
N ARG A 14 0.27 7.60 11.09
CA ARG A 14 -0.78 6.91 10.33
C ARG A 14 -0.43 6.83 8.85
N ASP A 15 0.02 7.92 8.26
CA ASP A 15 0.44 7.97 6.85
C ASP A 15 1.60 6.99 6.61
N ALA A 16 2.59 6.96 7.50
CA ALA A 16 3.69 5.99 7.44
C ALA A 16 3.21 4.53 7.55
N SER A 17 2.21 4.28 8.40
CA SER A 17 1.64 2.94 8.58
C SER A 17 0.84 2.50 7.35
N ILE A 18 0.10 3.42 6.73
CA ILE A 18 -0.62 3.17 5.47
C ILE A 18 0.38 2.90 4.35
N GLU A 19 1.45 3.69 4.23
CA GLU A 19 2.48 3.48 3.20
C GLU A 19 3.17 2.12 3.36
N PHE A 20 3.51 1.74 4.59
CA PHE A 20 4.07 0.41 4.89
C PHE A 20 3.13 -0.73 4.47
N VAL A 21 1.85 -0.63 4.85
CA VAL A 21 0.84 -1.65 4.47
C VAL A 21 0.58 -1.65 2.96
N SER A 22 0.70 -0.49 2.30
CA SER A 22 0.60 -0.38 0.85
C SER A 22 1.72 -1.14 0.15
N ASP A 23 2.97 -1.02 0.61
CA ASP A 23 4.11 -1.79 0.06
C ASP A 23 3.91 -3.30 0.27
N LEU A 24 3.40 -3.70 1.44
CA LEU A 24 3.08 -5.11 1.72
C LEU A 24 2.04 -5.66 0.75
N PHE A 25 0.91 -4.95 0.58
CA PHE A 25 -0.13 -5.38 -0.37
C PHE A 25 0.36 -5.37 -1.81
N TYR A 26 1.20 -4.42 -2.20
CA TYR A 26 1.79 -4.40 -3.53
C TYR A 26 2.61 -5.65 -3.81
N ARG A 27 3.46 -6.09 -2.86
CA ARG A 27 4.21 -7.34 -2.99
C ARG A 27 3.29 -8.54 -3.15
N ILE A 28 2.26 -8.64 -2.30
CA ILE A 28 1.30 -9.75 -2.34
C ILE A 28 0.56 -9.78 -3.67
N PHE A 29 0.03 -8.63 -4.13
CA PHE A 29 -0.72 -8.57 -5.39
C PHE A 29 0.18 -8.84 -6.59
N LYS A 30 1.43 -8.39 -6.55
CA LYS A 30 2.42 -8.70 -7.57
C LYS A 30 2.74 -10.19 -7.63
N GLU A 31 3.04 -10.82 -6.50
CA GLU A 31 3.29 -12.27 -6.42
C GLU A 31 2.07 -13.06 -6.89
N MET A 32 0.87 -12.65 -6.49
CA MET A 32 -0.38 -13.25 -6.94
C MET A 32 -0.54 -13.15 -8.46
N TYR A 33 -0.28 -11.97 -9.05
CA TYR A 33 -0.36 -11.80 -10.50
C TYR A 33 0.71 -12.63 -11.23
N GLU A 34 1.94 -12.67 -10.72
CA GLU A 34 3.04 -13.44 -11.30
C GLU A 34 2.83 -14.95 -11.20
N SER A 35 2.04 -15.41 -10.22
CA SER A 35 1.66 -16.82 -10.08
C SER A 35 0.68 -17.33 -11.14
N ILE A 36 0.01 -16.43 -11.88
CA ILE A 36 -0.95 -16.80 -12.93
C ILE A 36 -0.17 -17.31 -14.15
N PRO A 37 -0.43 -18.54 -14.64
CA PRO A 37 0.20 -19.04 -15.85
C PRO A 37 -0.08 -18.13 -17.04
N LYS A 38 0.99 -17.66 -17.71
CA LYS A 38 0.87 -16.80 -18.89
C LYS A 38 1.02 -17.64 -20.16
N TYR A 39 0.24 -17.30 -21.18
CA TYR A 39 0.33 -17.90 -22.51
C TYR A 39 1.19 -17.01 -23.41
N ASP A 40 2.25 -17.57 -24.00
CA ASP A 40 3.21 -16.84 -24.85
C ASP A 40 2.70 -16.54 -26.28
N LEU A 41 1.39 -16.54 -26.50
CA LEU A 41 0.81 -16.25 -27.83
C LEU A 41 1.01 -14.79 -28.24
N VAL A 42 1.03 -13.88 -27.26
CA VAL A 42 1.28 -12.44 -27.47
C VAL A 42 2.24 -11.98 -26.38
N PRO A 43 3.43 -11.46 -26.73
CA PRO A 43 4.38 -10.99 -25.74
C PRO A 43 3.87 -9.73 -25.03
N GLU A 44 4.07 -9.66 -23.72
CA GLU A 44 3.75 -8.46 -22.92
C GLU A 44 4.63 -7.28 -23.39
N THR A 45 3.98 -6.18 -23.74
CA THR A 45 4.68 -4.95 -24.13
C THR A 45 5.22 -4.21 -22.90
N THR A 46 6.25 -3.38 -23.09
CA THR A 46 6.78 -2.53 -22.03
C THR A 46 5.72 -1.60 -21.44
N ALA A 47 4.80 -1.08 -22.27
CA ALA A 47 3.73 -0.20 -21.84
C ALA A 47 2.70 -0.94 -20.98
N GLU A 48 2.29 -2.15 -21.36
CA GLU A 48 1.38 -2.99 -20.57
C GLU A 48 2.00 -3.34 -19.22
N LYS A 49 3.27 -3.77 -19.21
CA LYS A 49 4.00 -4.07 -17.98
C LYS A 49 4.03 -2.86 -17.06
N TRP A 50 4.38 -1.69 -17.59
CA TRP A 50 4.40 -0.45 -16.81
C TRP A 50 3.02 -0.06 -16.27
N PHE A 51 1.99 -0.10 -17.11
CA PHE A 51 0.62 0.23 -16.72
C PHE A 51 0.10 -0.72 -15.63
N LYS A 52 0.39 -2.01 -15.76
CA LYS A 52 0.08 -3.00 -14.73
C LYS A 52 0.77 -2.70 -13.41
N GLU A 53 2.06 -2.35 -13.42
CA GLU A 53 2.80 -2.00 -12.19
C GLU A 53 2.15 -0.79 -11.49
N MET A 54 1.73 0.23 -12.26
CA MET A 54 0.98 1.36 -11.70
C MET A 54 -0.37 0.95 -11.12
N LEU A 55 -1.12 0.10 -11.83
CA LEU A 55 -2.40 -0.40 -11.34
C LEU A 55 -2.23 -1.16 -10.01
N LEU A 56 -1.24 -2.04 -9.93
CA LEU A 56 -0.95 -2.77 -8.70
C LEU A 56 -0.60 -1.81 -7.56
N GLN A 57 0.19 -0.77 -7.81
CA GLN A 57 0.50 0.25 -6.81
C GLN A 57 -0.76 0.98 -6.31
N GLU A 58 -1.62 1.44 -7.22
CA GLU A 58 -2.84 2.18 -6.84
C GLU A 58 -3.83 1.29 -6.08
N TYR A 59 -4.03 0.05 -6.52
CA TYR A 59 -4.86 -0.92 -5.78
C TYR A 59 -4.32 -1.20 -4.39
N SER A 60 -3.00 -1.30 -4.24
CA SER A 60 -2.37 -1.58 -2.95
C SER A 60 -2.53 -0.43 -1.98
N LYS A 61 -2.39 0.81 -2.47
CA LYS A 61 -2.65 2.01 -1.69
C LYS A 61 -4.11 2.08 -1.24
N HIS A 62 -5.04 1.88 -2.18
CA HIS A 62 -6.46 1.88 -1.86
C HIS A 62 -6.85 0.79 -0.84
N ALA A 63 -6.29 -0.42 -1.00
CA ALA A 63 -6.50 -1.51 -0.07
C ALA A 63 -5.92 -1.19 1.33
N ALA A 64 -4.74 -0.57 1.40
CA ALA A 64 -4.12 -0.19 2.66
C ALA A 64 -4.91 0.89 3.41
N GLU A 65 -5.46 1.88 2.70
CA GLU A 65 -6.29 2.95 3.28
C GLU A 65 -7.58 2.41 3.91
N GLN A 66 -8.17 1.35 3.34
CA GLN A 66 -9.39 0.71 3.84
C GLN A 66 -9.12 -0.42 4.84
N SER A 67 -7.88 -0.88 4.95
CA SER A 67 -7.55 -2.05 5.76
C SER A 67 -7.37 -1.68 7.23
N PRO A 68 -7.93 -2.46 8.17
CA PRO A 68 -7.63 -2.31 9.60
C PRO A 68 -6.16 -2.60 9.92
N LEU A 69 -5.40 -3.19 8.98
CA LEU A 69 -3.99 -3.51 9.16
C LEU A 69 -3.13 -2.27 9.35
N ALA A 70 -3.43 -1.17 8.65
CA ALA A 70 -2.69 0.09 8.82
C ALA A 70 -2.84 0.62 10.26
N ASP A 71 -4.04 0.55 10.83
CA ASP A 71 -4.28 0.93 12.22
C ASP A 71 -3.60 -0.03 13.22
N MET A 72 -3.53 -1.32 12.90
CA MET A 72 -2.82 -2.31 13.73
C MET A 72 -1.31 -2.05 13.73
N VAL A 73 -0.71 -1.78 12.57
CA VAL A 73 0.70 -1.40 12.44
C VAL A 73 0.97 -0.12 13.21
N MET A 74 0.13 0.91 13.03
CA MET A 74 0.26 2.19 13.74
C MET A 74 0.25 2.00 15.27
N LYS A 75 -0.67 1.17 15.79
CA LYS A 75 -0.74 0.87 17.22
C LYS A 75 0.47 0.09 17.72
N SER A 76 0.93 -0.90 16.94
CA SER A 76 2.13 -1.70 17.25
C SER A 76 3.37 -0.81 17.40
N LEU A 77 3.47 0.24 16.58
CA LEU A 77 4.54 1.23 16.62
C LEU A 77 4.40 2.27 17.75
N GLY A 78 3.45 2.11 18.68
CA GLY A 78 3.25 3.01 19.82
C GLY A 78 2.35 4.22 19.53
N GLY A 79 1.61 4.21 18.43
CA GLY A 79 0.61 5.25 18.13
C GLY A 79 -0.51 5.26 19.17
N LYS A 80 -0.49 6.26 20.07
CA LYS A 80 -1.63 6.51 20.97
C LYS A 80 -2.85 6.88 20.13
N LYS A 81 -3.96 6.12 20.25
CA LYS A 81 -5.27 6.66 19.90
C LYS A 81 -5.45 7.91 20.76
N ILE A 82 -5.60 9.08 20.15
CA ILE A 82 -6.13 10.26 20.84
C ILE A 82 -7.60 9.92 21.11
N SER A 83 -7.85 9.12 22.14
CA SER A 83 -9.18 9.01 22.72
C SER A 83 -9.53 10.39 23.24
N SER A 84 -10.61 10.95 22.72
CA SER A 84 -11.26 12.19 23.15
C SER A 84 -10.94 12.52 24.61
N LEU A 85 -10.31 13.68 24.82
CA LEU A 85 -10.09 14.28 26.14
C LEU A 85 -11.41 14.19 26.96
N PRO A 86 -11.37 13.82 28.25
CA PRO A 86 -12.56 13.89 29.07
C PRO A 86 -13.03 15.35 29.10
N GLN A 87 -14.28 15.58 28.68
CA GLN A 87 -14.90 16.88 28.92
C GLN A 87 -14.98 17.02 30.44
N ARG A 88 -14.27 18.03 30.96
CA ARG A 88 -14.42 18.42 32.36
C ARG A 88 -15.83 19.01 32.49
N GLU A 89 -16.67 18.34 33.26
CA GLU A 89 -17.89 18.93 33.85
C GLU A 89 -17.52 20.09 34.78
#